data_AF-A0A967PYT0-F1
#
_entry.id   AF-A0A967PYT0-F1
#
_cell.length_a   1.000
_cell.length_b   1.000
_cell.length_c   1.000
_cell.angle_alpha   90.00
_cell.angle_beta   90.00
_cell.angle_gamma   90.00
#
_symmetry.space_group_name_H-M   'P 1'
#
loop_
_entity.id
_entity.type
_entity.pdbx_description
1 polymer ?
#
loop_
_entity_poly.entity_id
_entity_poly.type
_entity_poly.pdbx_seq_one_letter_code
_entity_poly.pdbx_strand_id
1 'polypeptide(L)' 'IIAHSRYDRFPVIDSEGRFIGLINYTEIRNLLFEPTLMPLVVAGDLVSSEKHTVSPDQPLR' A
#
# COMPACT_ATOMS: atom_id res chain seq x y z
N ILE A 1 5.68 11.95 -2.20
CA ILE A 1 6.57 10.79 -2.01
C ILE A 1 6.14 10.09 -0.72
N ILE A 2 5.93 8.77 -0.74
CA ILE A 2 5.45 7.98 0.42
C ILE A 2 6.35 8.19 1.66
N ALA A 3 7.67 8.31 1.47
CA ALA A 3 8.66 8.53 2.52
C ALA A 3 8.49 9.81 3.38
N HIS A 4 7.67 10.77 2.93
CA HIS A 4 7.39 12.01 3.68
C HIS A 4 5.93 12.11 4.17
N SER A 5 5.15 11.05 3.98
CA SER A 5 3.77 11.02 4.45
C SER A 5 3.71 10.90 5.98
N ARG A 6 2.65 11.46 6.56
CA ARG A 6 2.32 11.26 7.99
C ARG A 6 1.58 9.94 8.23
N TYR A 7 1.07 9.31 7.16
CA TYR A 7 0.39 8.03 7.20
C TYR A 7 1.36 6.89 6.92
N ASP A 8 1.12 5.75 7.57
CA ASP A 8 1.86 4.50 7.40
C ASP A 8 1.13 3.49 6.51
N ARG A 9 -0.12 3.76 6.13
CA ARG A 9 -0.96 2.87 5.33
C ARG A 9 -1.44 3.56 4.06
N PHE A 10 -1.23 2.91 2.93
CA PHE A 10 -1.57 3.45 1.61
C PHE A 10 -2.41 2.45 0.83
N PRO A 11 -3.66 2.80 0.46
CA PRO A 11 -4.44 1.97 -0.42
C PRO A 11 -3.82 2.01 -1.82
N VAL A 12 -3.75 0.85 -2.46
CA VAL A 12 -3.31 0.72 -3.85
C VAL A 12 -4.53 0.41 -4.70
N ILE A 13 -4.65 1.14 -5.80
CA ILE A 13 -5.69 0.96 -6.80
C ILE A 13 -5.06 0.58 -8.14
N ASP A 14 -5.79 -0.17 -8.96
CA ASP A 14 -5.44 -0.36 -10.35
C ASP A 14 -5.84 0.83 -11.24
N SER A 15 -5.56 0.74 -12.54
CA SER A 15 -5.90 1.76 -13.53
C SER A 15 -7.40 2.00 -13.71
N GLU A 16 -8.24 1.05 -13.30
CA GLU A 16 -9.70 1.16 -13.33
C GLU A 16 -10.26 1.74 -12.02
N GLY A 17 -9.40 2.08 -11.06
CA GLY A 17 -9.79 2.61 -9.76
C GLY A 17 -10.23 1.55 -8.75
N ARG A 18 -10.01 0.26 -9.04
CA ARG A 18 -10.38 -0.83 -8.13
C ARG A 18 -9.31 -0.97 -7.05
N PHE A 19 -9.75 -1.12 -5.80
CA PHE A 19 -8.85 -1.39 -4.68
C PHE A 19 -8.20 -2.77 -4.83
N ILE A 20 -6.88 -2.81 -4.88
CA ILE A 20 -6.12 -4.06 -5.05
C ILE A 20 -5.36 -4.47 -3.78
N GLY A 21 -5.23 -3.59 -2.79
CA GLY A 21 -4.72 -3.93 -1.47
C GLY A 21 -4.08 -2.73 -0.76
N LEU A 22 -3.28 -3.01 0.27
CA LEU A 22 -2.69 -2.00 1.14
C LEU A 22 -1.17 -2.15 1.17
N ILE A 23 -0.47 -1.02 1.12
CA ILE A 23 0.95 -0.93 1.47
C ILE A 23 1.06 -0.47 2.92
N ASN A 24 1.79 -1.23 3.73
CA ASN A 24 2.23 -0.81 5.05
C ASN A 24 3.66 -0.26 4.96
N TYR A 25 3.82 1.03 5.17
CA TYR A 25 5.11 1.71 5.14
C TYR A 25 6.13 1.11 6.10
N THR A 26 5.68 0.65 7.27
CA THR A 26 6.60 0.07 8.27
C THR A 26 7.25 -1.22 7.78
N GLU A 27 6.57 -1.97 6.92
CA GLU A 27 7.08 -3.22 6.32
C GLU A 27 8.03 -2.95 5.16
N ILE A 28 7.79 -1.89 4.39
CA ILE A 28 8.59 -1.58 3.19
C ILE A 28 9.67 -0.52 3.44
N ARG A 29 9.77 0.01 4.66
CA ARG A 29 10.67 1.10 5.03
C ARG A 29 12.11 0.82 4.59
N ASN A 30 12.64 -0.35 4.97
CA ASN A 30 14.02 -0.70 4.66
C ASN A 30 14.26 -0.74 3.15
N LEU A 31 13.34 -1.35 2.41
CA LEU A 31 13.40 -1.45 0.95
C LEU A 31 13.35 -0.09 0.26
N LEU A 32 12.56 0.86 0.76
CA LEU A 32 12.50 2.23 0.21
C LEU A 32 13.78 3.05 0.46
N PHE A 33 14.54 2.71 1.51
CA PHE A 33 15.81 3.38 1.83
C PHE A 33 17.03 2.69 1.20
N GLU A 34 16.87 1.53 0.57
CA GLU A 34 17.91 0.88 -0.22
C GLU A 34 17.98 1.49 -1.63
N PRO A 35 19.02 2.28 -1.95
CA PRO A 35 19.07 3.04 -3.21
C PRO A 35 19.05 2.16 -4.46
N THR A 36 19.53 0.92 -4.33
CA THR A 36 19.59 -0.06 -5.41
C THR A 36 18.27 -0.76 -5.68
N LEU A 37 17.40 -0.86 -4.68
CA LEU A 37 16.11 -1.56 -4.79
C LEU A 37 14.97 -0.61 -5.14
N MET A 38 15.04 0.64 -4.69
CA MET A 38 14.02 1.66 -4.92
C MET A 38 13.57 1.79 -6.39
N PRO A 39 14.46 1.84 -7.41
CA PRO A 39 14.01 1.94 -8.80
C PRO A 39 13.42 0.64 -9.38
N LEU A 40 13.53 -0.48 -8.68
CA LEU A 40 13.14 -1.81 -9.17
C LEU A 40 11.76 -2.27 -8.70
N VAL A 41 11.16 -1.55 -7.74
CA VAL A 41 9.89 -1.97 -7.12
C VAL A 41 8.74 -1.07 -7.54
N VAL A 42 7.61 -1.68 -7.89
CA VAL A 42 6.35 -0.98 -8.11
C VAL A 42 5.40 -1.21 -6.94
N ALA A 43 4.37 -0.38 -6.83
CA ALA A 43 3.38 -0.50 -5.75
C ALA A 43 2.77 -1.91 -5.68
N GLY A 44 2.55 -2.56 -6.83
CA GLY A 44 2.02 -3.93 -6.89
C GLY A 44 2.90 -4.98 -6.21
N ASP A 45 4.23 -4.81 -6.21
CA ASP A 45 5.16 -5.74 -5.56
C ASP A 45 5.11 -5.63 -4.03
N LEU A 46 4.60 -4.51 -3.52
CA LEU A 46 4.61 -4.12 -2.11
C LEU A 46 3.24 -4.30 -1.43
N VAL A 47 2.20 -4.62 -2.21
CA VAL A 47 0.85 -4.81 -1.69
C VAL A 47 0.77 -6.10 -0.88
N SER A 48 0.31 -6.01 0.37
CA SER A 48 -0.10 -7.19 1.11
C SER A 48 -1.42 -7.73 0.54
N SER A 49 -1.48 -9.06 0.34
CA SER A 49 -2.64 -9.76 -0.20
C SER A 49 -3.79 -9.95 0.79
N GLU A 50 -3.60 -9.62 2.08
CA GLU A 50 -4.65 -9.74 3.09
C GLU A 50 -5.71 -8.63 2.90
N LYS A 51 -6.73 -8.95 2.10
CA LYS A 51 -7.82 -8.05 1.75
C LYS A 51 -8.98 -8.18 2.74
N HIS A 52 -8.80 -7.67 3.96
CA HIS A 52 -9.94 -7.41 4.83
C HIS A 52 -10.59 -6.10 4.38
N THR A 53 -11.69 -6.22 3.62
CA THR A 53 -12.47 -5.09 3.14
C THR A 53 -13.89 -5.17 3.68
N VAL A 54 -14.49 -4.01 3.89
CA VAL A 54 -15.90 -3.87 4.27
C VAL A 54 -16.59 -3.00 3.23
N SER A 55 -17.87 -3.28 3.00
CA SER A 55 -18.66 -2.45 2.10
C SER A 55 -19.00 -1.12 2.79
N PRO A 56 -19.07 0.02 2.06
CA PRO A 56 -19.39 1.32 2.67
C PRO A 56 -20.75 1.38 3.39
N ASP A 57 -21.70 0.53 2.99
CA ASP A 57 -23.02 0.36 3.59
C ASP A 57 -23.04 -0.62 4.77
N GLN A 58 -21.93 -1.32 5.03
CA GLN A 58 -21.82 -2.23 6.15
C GLN A 58 -21.79 -1.44 7.47
N PRO A 59 -22.73 -1.69 8.40
CA PRO A 59 -22.73 -0.99 9.68
C PRO A 59 -21.49 -1.35 10.50
N LEU A 60 -20.91 -0.35 11.17
CA LEU A 60 -19.92 -0.56 12.22
C LEU A 60 -20.65 -1.22 13.40
N ARG A 61 -20.34 -2.49 13.68
CA ARG A 61 -20.85 -3.22 14.84
C ARG A 61 -20.17 -2.78 16.13
#